data_AF-A0A196MND6-F1
#
_entry.id   AF-A0A196MND6-F1
#
_cell.length_a   1.000
_cell.length_b   1.000
_cell.length_c   1.000
_cell.angle_alpha   90.00
_cell.angle_beta   90.00
_cell.angle_gamma   90.00
#
_symmetry.space_group_name_H-M   'P 1'
#
loop_
_entity.id
_entity.type
_entity.pdbx_description
1 polymer ?
#
loop_
_entity_poly.entity_id
_entity_poly.type
_entity_poly.pdbx_seq_one_letter_code
_entity_poly.pdbx_strand_id
1 'polypeptide(L)'
;MTPARSYVLRRKPPGLFLNGAHAIEREVKVLTTREQAAFPLPHIFGRCEDGDQMGTPFYVMDLVEVRIFWDANLPDVPRDERPAYFDAMNAAMAQLHSVDVHARKHPAGRRKRDRPWRFLL
;
A
#
# COMPACT_ATOMS: atom_id res chain seq x y z
N MET A 1 2.56 -25.13 3.94
CA MET A 1 3.66 -24.64 3.09
C MET A 1 3.14 -24.49 1.66
N THR A 2 3.56 -23.47 0.92
CA THR A 2 3.12 -23.17 -0.46
C THR A 2 4.33 -23.16 -1.42
N PRO A 3 4.85 -24.33 -1.85
CA PRO A 3 6.12 -24.42 -2.58
C PRO A 3 6.10 -23.75 -3.96
N ALA A 4 4.91 -23.59 -4.56
CA ALA A 4 4.72 -23.01 -5.89
C ALA A 4 4.45 -21.50 -5.87
N ARG A 5 4.55 -20.82 -4.72
CA ARG A 5 4.25 -19.38 -4.60
C ARG A 5 5.35 -18.66 -3.84
N SER A 6 5.68 -17.48 -4.35
CA SER A 6 6.57 -16.52 -3.73
C SER A 6 5.79 -15.31 -3.23
N TYR A 7 6.28 -14.68 -2.17
CA TYR A 7 5.63 -13.55 -1.51
C TYR A 7 6.65 -12.48 -1.18
N VAL A 8 6.18 -11.25 -1.01
CA VAL A 8 6.99 -10.14 -0.52
C VAL A 8 6.65 -9.90 0.95
N LEU A 9 7.67 -9.81 1.80
CA LEU A 9 7.55 -9.35 3.17
C LEU A 9 8.12 -7.94 3.29
N ARG A 10 7.27 -6.99 3.71
CA ARG A 10 7.65 -5.61 3.98
C ARG A 10 7.65 -5.38 5.48
N ARG A 11 8.75 -4.85 6.01
CA ARG A 11 8.93 -4.54 7.42
C ARG A 11 9.59 -3.18 7.61
N LYS A 12 9.48 -2.59 8.80
CA LYS A 12 10.25 -1.38 9.11
C LYS A 12 11.74 -1.73 9.21
N PRO A 13 12.65 -0.87 8.72
CA PRO A 13 14.07 -1.04 8.95
C PRO A 13 14.38 -0.93 10.45
N PRO A 14 15.46 -1.55 10.94
CA PRO A 14 15.91 -1.38 12.32
C PRO A 14 16.54 0.01 12.52
N GLY A 15 16.33 0.63 13.67
CA GLY A 15 16.96 1.90 14.04
C GLY A 15 16.00 2.96 14.58
N LEU A 16 16.55 4.15 14.90
CA LEU A 16 15.77 5.32 15.31
C LEU A 16 15.40 6.13 14.07
N PHE A 17 14.13 6.50 13.93
CA PHE A 17 13.63 7.26 12.80
C PHE A 17 12.78 8.44 13.25
N LEU A 18 12.66 9.42 12.35
CA LEU A 18 11.72 10.52 12.52
C LEU A 18 10.28 10.00 12.58
N ASN A 19 9.43 10.70 13.33
CA ASN A 19 8.02 10.36 13.45
C ASN A 19 7.35 10.29 12.08
N GLY A 20 6.76 9.14 11.76
CA GLY A 20 6.06 8.89 10.50
C GLY A 20 6.91 8.35 9.35
N ALA A 21 8.24 8.28 9.51
CA ALA A 21 9.09 7.53 8.58
C ALA A 21 8.77 6.03 8.66
N HIS A 22 8.82 5.34 7.53
CA HIS A 22 8.55 3.90 7.43
C HIS A 22 7.21 3.46 8.07
N ALA A 23 6.16 4.28 7.93
CA ALA A 23 4.83 3.99 8.44
C ALA A 23 4.08 2.95 7.57
N ILE A 24 4.52 1.69 7.63
CA ILE A 24 3.96 0.57 6.84
C ILE A 24 2.46 0.35 7.10
N GLU A 25 1.93 0.82 8.23
CA GLU A 25 0.51 0.75 8.56
C GLU A 25 -0.32 1.63 7.60
N ARG A 26 0.25 2.76 7.16
CA ARG A 26 -0.37 3.62 6.14
C ARG A 26 -0.37 2.92 4.79
N GLU A 27 0.71 2.22 4.45
CA GLU A 27 0.81 1.43 3.21
C GLU A 27 -0.29 0.35 3.19
N VAL A 28 -0.42 -0.45 4.26
CA VAL A 28 -1.46 -1.49 4.34
C VAL A 28 -2.86 -0.90 4.26
N LYS A 29 -3.13 0.23 4.93
CA LYS A 29 -4.43 0.90 4.83
C LYS A 29 -4.74 1.31 3.38
N VAL A 30 -3.79 1.94 2.71
CA VAL A 30 -3.94 2.35 1.30
C VAL A 30 -4.11 1.14 0.39
N LEU A 31 -3.36 0.05 0.63
CA LEU A 31 -3.35 -1.20 -0.14
C LEU A 31 -4.49 -2.19 0.20
N THR A 32 -5.32 -1.93 1.20
CA THR A 32 -6.51 -2.75 1.51
C THR A 32 -7.85 -2.02 1.36
N THR A 33 -7.84 -0.77 0.89
CA THR A 33 -9.06 0.03 0.74
C THR A 33 -9.94 -0.48 -0.40
N ARG A 34 -11.23 -0.72 -0.15
CA ARG A 34 -12.12 -1.40 -1.12
C ARG A 34 -12.43 -0.60 -2.40
N GLU A 35 -12.08 0.68 -2.46
CA GLU A 35 -12.24 1.54 -3.65
C GLU A 35 -11.17 1.33 -4.74
N GLN A 36 -10.23 0.42 -4.49
CA GLN A 36 -9.11 0.07 -5.38
C GLN A 36 -9.47 -0.61 -6.70
N ALA A 37 -10.75 -0.85 -6.98
CA ALA A 37 -11.19 -1.69 -8.09
C ALA A 37 -10.83 -1.13 -9.50
N ALA A 38 -10.27 0.08 -9.59
CA ALA A 38 -9.98 0.74 -10.85
C ALA A 38 -8.57 0.47 -11.41
N PHE A 39 -7.57 0.10 -10.60
CA PHE A 39 -6.18 -0.11 -11.05
C PHE A 39 -5.50 -1.29 -10.33
N PRO A 40 -4.53 -1.97 -10.97
CA PRO A 40 -3.94 -3.20 -10.43
C PRO A 40 -3.07 -2.90 -9.19
N LEU A 41 -3.33 -3.64 -8.11
CA LEU A 41 -2.58 -3.57 -6.86
C LEU A 41 -2.24 -4.97 -6.35
N PRO A 42 -1.10 -5.16 -5.65
CA PRO A 42 -0.78 -6.43 -5.02
C PRO A 42 -1.75 -6.72 -3.87
N HIS A 43 -2.18 -7.97 -3.74
CA HIS A 43 -3.00 -8.42 -2.63
C HIS A 43 -2.18 -8.51 -1.33
N ILE A 44 -2.70 -7.93 -0.24
CA ILE A 44 -2.16 -8.11 1.11
C ILE A 44 -2.76 -9.39 1.72
N PHE A 45 -1.93 -10.37 2.03
CA PHE A 45 -2.36 -11.62 2.67
C PHE A 45 -2.55 -11.48 4.19
N GLY A 46 -1.74 -10.63 4.82
CA GLY A 46 -1.78 -10.45 6.27
C GLY A 46 -0.77 -9.41 6.76
N ARG A 47 -1.02 -8.90 7.97
CA ARG A 47 -0.19 -7.90 8.64
C ARG A 47 -0.01 -8.27 10.11
N CYS A 48 1.16 -8.00 10.67
CA CYS A 48 1.47 -8.14 12.08
C CYS A 48 1.92 -6.78 12.62
N GLU A 49 1.16 -6.24 13.56
CA GLU A 49 1.50 -5.00 14.27
C GLU A 49 2.30 -5.25 15.54
N ASP A 50 2.30 -6.50 16.03
CA ASP A 50 3.11 -6.95 17.14
C ASP A 50 4.58 -7.09 16.72
N GLY A 51 5.43 -6.24 17.28
CA GLY A 51 6.87 -6.22 16.99
C GLY A 51 7.62 -7.39 17.59
N ASP A 52 7.07 -8.07 18.60
CA ASP A 52 7.81 -9.12 19.34
C ASP A 52 8.01 -10.38 18.49
N GLN A 53 7.18 -10.60 17.47
CA GLN A 53 7.24 -11.79 16.60
C GLN A 53 8.49 -11.82 15.70
N MET A 54 8.93 -10.66 15.18
CA MET A 54 10.07 -10.55 14.25
C MET A 54 10.93 -9.31 14.50
N GLY A 55 10.88 -8.76 15.71
CA GLY A 55 11.58 -7.53 16.10
C GLY A 55 11.02 -6.24 15.50
N THR A 56 9.99 -6.31 14.64
CA THR A 56 9.35 -5.15 14.03
C THR A 56 8.02 -5.50 13.36
N PRO A 57 7.05 -4.59 13.27
CA PRO A 57 5.84 -4.77 12.46
C PRO A 57 6.15 -5.08 10.99
N PHE A 58 5.29 -5.91 10.37
CA PHE A 58 5.45 -6.31 8.98
C PHE A 58 4.11 -6.66 8.31
N TYR A 59 4.11 -6.77 6.99
CA TYR A 59 3.01 -7.36 6.22
C TYR A 59 3.53 -8.22 5.07
N VAL A 60 2.69 -9.11 4.56
CA VAL A 60 2.98 -10.02 3.45
C VAL A 60 2.02 -9.76 2.31
N MET A 61 2.54 -9.69 1.09
CA MET A 61 1.77 -9.41 -0.12
C MET A 61 2.21 -10.26 -1.32
N ASP A 62 1.50 -10.15 -2.43
CA ASP A 62 1.87 -10.76 -3.71
C ASP A 62 3.31 -10.39 -4.12
N LEU A 63 4.05 -11.38 -4.63
CA LEU A 63 5.18 -11.12 -5.52
C LEU A 63 4.64 -10.94 -6.94
N VAL A 64 4.58 -9.71 -7.42
CA VAL A 64 4.17 -9.41 -8.80
C VAL A 64 5.41 -9.35 -9.68
N GLU A 65 5.47 -10.21 -10.69
CA GLU A 65 6.52 -10.15 -11.71
C GLU A 65 6.24 -8.97 -12.65
N VAL A 66 7.15 -8.00 -12.67
CA VAL A 66 6.98 -6.75 -13.42
C VAL A 66 8.24 -6.40 -14.19
N ARG A 67 8.06 -5.67 -15.29
CA ARG A 67 9.14 -4.95 -15.98
C ARG A 67 9.25 -3.56 -15.37
N ILE A 68 10.39 -3.25 -14.75
CA ILE A 68 10.66 -1.93 -14.15
C ILE A 68 11.51 -1.11 -15.10
N PHE A 69 11.04 0.10 -15.44
CA PHE A 69 11.81 1.09 -16.18
C PHE A 69 12.40 2.10 -15.21
N TRP A 70 13.72 2.11 -15.09
CA TRP A 70 14.45 3.08 -14.25
C TRP A 70 14.72 4.40 -14.97
N ASP A 71 14.89 4.33 -16.30
CA ASP A 71 15.05 5.51 -17.16
C ASP A 71 13.71 5.86 -17.82
N ALA A 72 13.21 7.06 -17.52
CA ALA A 72 11.98 7.59 -18.08
C ALA A 72 12.09 7.84 -19.61
N ASN A 73 13.29 7.84 -20.19
CA ASN A 73 13.46 7.91 -21.64
C ASN A 73 13.12 6.60 -22.36
N LEU A 74 12.90 5.50 -21.61
CA LEU A 74 12.59 4.16 -22.15
C LEU A 74 13.57 3.73 -23.27
N PRO A 75 14.90 3.72 -23.02
CA PRO A 75 15.90 3.45 -24.06
C PRO A 75 15.71 2.07 -24.72
N ASP A 76 15.26 1.08 -23.95
CA ASP A 76 15.01 -0.30 -24.39
C ASP A 76 13.61 -0.52 -25.00
N VAL A 77 12.90 0.56 -25.34
CA VAL A 77 11.59 0.52 -25.98
C VAL A 77 11.67 1.25 -27.32
N PRO A 78 11.21 0.64 -28.43
CA PRO A 78 11.09 1.31 -29.73
C PRO A 78 10.36 2.65 -29.61
N ARG A 79 10.85 3.69 -30.30
CA ARG A 79 10.35 5.06 -30.14
C ARG A 79 8.85 5.20 -30.41
N ASP A 80 8.35 4.43 -31.36
CA ASP A 80 6.95 4.35 -31.77
C ASP A 80 6.05 3.65 -30.74
N GLU A 81 6.59 2.78 -29.90
CA GLU A 81 5.85 2.12 -28.81
C GLU A 81 5.77 2.97 -27.53
N ARG A 82 6.73 3.88 -27.31
CA ARG A 82 6.82 4.69 -26.07
C ARG A 82 5.52 5.44 -25.71
N PRO A 83 4.78 6.06 -26.66
CA PRO A 83 3.53 6.74 -26.33
C PRO A 83 2.54 5.86 -25.54
N ALA A 84 2.41 4.58 -25.89
CA ALA A 84 1.49 3.66 -25.22
C ALA A 84 1.86 3.42 -23.74
N TYR A 85 3.15 3.42 -23.39
CA TYR A 85 3.60 3.30 -22.00
C TYR A 85 3.24 4.55 -21.19
N PHE A 86 3.43 5.73 -21.77
CA PHE A 86 3.05 6.99 -21.13
C PHE A 86 1.53 7.12 -21.00
N ASP A 87 0.76 6.70 -22.00
CA ASP A 87 -0.70 6.67 -21.95
C ASP A 87 -1.20 5.73 -20.83
N ALA A 88 -0.60 4.54 -20.71
CA ALA A 88 -0.92 3.60 -19.63
C ALA A 88 -0.59 4.18 -18.25
N MET A 89 0.58 4.83 -18.09
CA MET A 89 0.95 5.51 -16.85
C MET A 89 -0.02 6.65 -16.51
N ASN A 90 -0.38 7.48 -17.49
CA ASN A 90 -1.33 8.58 -17.33
C ASN A 90 -2.72 8.06 -16.93
N ALA A 91 -3.19 6.97 -17.56
CA ALA A 91 -4.46 6.34 -17.22
C ALA A 91 -4.46 5.81 -15.77
N ALA A 92 -3.38 5.15 -15.33
CA ALA A 92 -3.25 4.68 -13.95
C ALA A 92 -3.24 5.84 -12.94
N MET A 93 -2.53 6.93 -13.23
CA MET A 93 -2.51 8.12 -12.38
C MET A 93 -3.88 8.80 -12.32
N ALA A 94 -4.58 8.92 -13.45
CA ALA A 94 -5.94 9.47 -13.50
C ALA A 94 -6.93 8.62 -12.68
N GLN A 95 -6.85 7.29 -12.77
CA GLN A 95 -7.65 6.37 -11.96
C GLN A 95 -7.35 6.54 -10.47
N LEU A 96 -6.07 6.60 -10.09
CA LEU A 96 -5.66 6.84 -8.70
C LEU A 96 -6.23 8.16 -8.17
N HIS A 97 -6.18 9.24 -8.94
CA HIS A 97 -6.71 10.55 -8.56
C HIS A 97 -8.24 10.62 -8.54
N SER A 98 -8.93 9.65 -9.15
CA SER A 98 -10.38 9.58 -9.15
C SER A 98 -10.97 8.91 -7.90
N VAL A 99 -10.12 8.32 -7.04
CA VAL A 99 -10.56 7.68 -5.79
C VAL A 99 -11.12 8.71 -4.82
N ASP A 100 -12.33 8.49 -4.33
CA ASP A 100 -12.94 9.36 -3.31
C ASP A 100 -12.44 8.96 -1.92
N VAL A 101 -11.41 9.67 -1.46
CA VAL A 101 -10.81 9.45 -0.13
C VAL A 101 -11.75 9.78 1.05
N HIS A 102 -12.89 10.41 0.79
CA HIS A 102 -13.90 10.76 1.77
C HIS A 102 -15.15 9.87 1.70
N ALA A 103 -15.25 9.00 0.69
CA ALA A 103 -16.34 8.04 0.58
C ALA A 103 -16.39 7.14 1.82
N ARG A 104 -17.31 7.45 2.73
CA ARG A 104 -17.53 6.69 3.96
C ARG A 104 -18.22 5.37 3.63
N LYS A 105 -17.56 4.24 3.87
CA LYS A 105 -18.23 2.94 4.02
C LYS A 105 -17.76 2.19 5.26
N HIS A 106 -18.19 2.67 6.43
CA HIS A 106 -18.32 1.82 7.61
C HIS A 106 -19.79 1.39 7.75
N PRO A 107 -20.13 0.09 7.84
CA PRO A 107 -21.38 -0.29 8.48
C PRO A 107 -21.26 0.17 9.95
N ALA A 108 -22.26 0.91 10.42
CA ALA A 108 -22.33 1.38 11.79
C ALA A 108 -22.40 0.19 12.77
N GLY A 109 -21.23 -0.26 13.25
CA GLY A 109 -21.10 -1.17 14.38
C GLY A 109 -21.30 -0.39 15.69
N ARG A 110 -22.24 -0.83 16.52
CA ARG A 110 -22.67 -0.16 17.77
C ARG A 110 -21.56 -0.01 18.82
N ARG A 111 -21.52 1.22 19.39
CA ARG A 111 -21.34 1.65 20.80
C ARG A 111 -20.01 1.43 21.53
N LYS A 112 -19.51 2.50 22.18
CA LYS A 112 -19.74 2.78 23.63
C LYS A 112 -19.25 4.19 24.04
N ARG A 113 -20.22 5.00 24.51
CA ARG A 113 -20.17 6.02 25.58
C ARG A 113 -18.93 6.92 25.73
N ASP A 114 -19.18 8.21 25.54
CA ASP A 114 -18.66 9.37 26.28
C ASP A 114 -17.75 9.03 27.47
N ARG A 115 -16.48 9.39 27.37
CA ARG A 115 -15.71 9.88 28.51
C ARG A 115 -14.91 11.12 28.08
N PRO A 116 -15.07 12.26 28.77
CA PRO A 116 -14.28 13.45 28.48
C PRO A 116 -12.84 13.21 28.96
N TRP A 117 -11.88 13.51 28.10
CA TRP A 117 -10.46 13.54 28.44
C TRP A 117 -10.22 14.69 29.43
N ARG A 118 -10.06 14.37 30.72
CA ARG A 118 -9.46 15.28 31.69
C ARG A 118 -7.94 15.23 31.50
N PHE A 119 -7.36 16.33 31.03
CA PHE A 119 -5.94 16.62 31.23
C PHE A 119 -5.75 16.93 32.72
N LEU A 120 -4.86 16.19 33.38
CA LEU A 120 -4.20 16.63 34.60
C LEU A 120 -2.78 17.07 34.18
N LEU A 121 -2.38 18.21 34.74
CA LEU A 121 -1.13 18.93 34.56
C LEU A 121 0.11 18.03 34.56
#